data_AF-G4YHY9-F1
#
_entry.id   AF-G4YHY9-F1
#
_cell.length_a   1.000
_cell.length_b   1.000
_cell.length_c   1.000
_cell.angle_alpha   90.00
_cell.angle_beta   90.00
_cell.angle_gamma   90.00
#
_symmetry.space_group_name_H-M   'P 1'
#
loop_
_entity.id
_entity.type
_entity.pdbx_description
1 polymer ?
#
loop_
_entity_poly.entity_id
_entity_poly.type
_entity_poly.pdbx_seq_one_letter_code
_entity_poly.pdbx_strand_id
1 'polypeptide(L)'
;MSTKVELNKNGRPVNWHGQCWAYYKSMMMIALEDKGVMDYATGKKTLATAASDDEKNTFGESQVKVKQIIMSSLSMELGQQVMTKPTGKDMWKYLEEIYEGKTNAATRTNQEIILFNKLQTTRCKPNWDVRQHINNIDPIFIDMLMRSLPTNSRFDRLRGMFETGASEVDTPDKLKDQILRMDSYNRCDGELGVGGPAAAQNQTPHQAPKQKPQQLPH
;
A
#
# COMPACT_ATOMS: atom_id res chain seq x y z
N MET A 1 8.37 9.85 2.28
CA MET A 1 7.28 10.15 3.22
C MET A 1 7.16 9.01 4.22
N SER A 2 7.09 9.32 5.51
CA SER A 2 6.97 8.31 6.57
C SER A 2 5.68 7.49 6.41
N THR A 3 5.79 6.16 6.52
CA THR A 3 4.64 5.24 6.58
C THR A 3 4.02 5.19 7.98
N LYS A 4 4.67 5.81 8.96
CA LYS A 4 4.26 5.82 10.36
C LYS A 4 3.32 6.99 10.64
N VAL A 5 2.34 6.79 11.51
CA VAL A 5 1.55 7.89 12.09
C VAL A 5 2.41 8.58 13.15
N GLU A 6 2.66 9.87 12.97
CA GLU A 6 3.42 10.68 13.91
C GLU A 6 2.56 11.08 15.10
N LEU A 7 3.12 10.98 16.31
CA LEU A 7 2.45 11.34 17.55
C LEU A 7 3.23 12.47 18.24
N ASN A 8 2.53 13.42 18.85
CA ASN A 8 3.14 14.42 19.72
C ASN A 8 3.45 13.85 21.12
N LYS A 9 4.05 14.67 21.98
CA LYS A 9 4.40 14.32 23.38
C LYS A 9 3.22 13.84 24.24
N ASN A 10 1.98 14.12 23.84
CA ASN A 10 0.76 13.70 24.54
C ASN A 10 0.14 12.45 23.88
N GLY A 11 0.85 11.78 22.97
CA GLY A 11 0.35 10.60 22.25
C GLY A 11 -0.72 10.91 21.21
N ARG A 12 -0.90 12.18 20.78
CA ARG A 12 -1.93 12.53 19.80
C ARG A 12 -1.36 12.53 18.39
N PRO A 13 -2.11 12.05 17.38
CA PRO A 13 -1.67 12.14 16.00
C PRO A 13 -1.42 13.58 15.60
N VAL A 14 -0.40 13.80 14.77
CA VAL A 14 -0.08 15.08 14.16
C VAL A 14 0.34 14.86 12.72
N ASN A 15 0.06 15.86 11.87
CA ASN A 15 0.49 15.87 10.47
C ASN A 15 0.13 14.56 9.72
N TRP A 16 -1.07 14.03 9.96
CA TRP A 16 -1.51 12.77 9.36
C TRP A 16 -1.93 12.95 7.90
N HIS A 17 -1.43 12.08 7.01
CA HIS A 17 -1.61 12.17 5.55
C HIS A 17 -2.50 11.04 4.99
N GLY A 18 -3.21 10.29 5.84
CA GLY A 18 -4.05 9.18 5.39
C GLY A 18 -3.44 7.78 5.56
N GLN A 19 -2.24 7.65 6.14
CA GLN A 19 -1.58 6.36 6.35
C GLN A 19 -2.17 5.58 7.55
N CYS A 20 -2.30 4.26 7.46
CA CYS A 20 -2.70 3.39 8.57
C CYS A 20 -3.98 3.85 9.32
N TRP A 21 -5.11 3.98 8.59
CA TRP A 21 -6.38 4.46 9.13
C TRP A 21 -6.79 3.83 10.46
N ALA A 22 -6.74 2.50 10.60
CA ALA A 22 -7.16 1.82 11.83
C ALA A 22 -6.39 2.30 13.07
N TYR A 23 -5.08 2.53 12.91
CA TYR A 23 -4.24 3.06 13.98
C TYR A 23 -4.57 4.53 14.27
N TYR A 24 -4.65 5.37 13.23
CA TYR A 24 -5.04 6.78 13.38
C TYR A 24 -6.39 6.93 14.08
N LYS A 25 -7.41 6.17 13.64
CA LYS A 25 -8.75 6.17 14.22
C LYS A 25 -8.71 5.83 15.70
N SER A 26 -7.97 4.79 16.07
CA SER A 26 -7.80 4.39 17.48
C SER A 26 -7.18 5.49 18.34
N MET A 27 -6.10 6.11 17.87
CA MET A 27 -5.45 7.21 18.60
C MET A 27 -6.32 8.46 18.70
N MET A 28 -7.12 8.75 17.66
CA MET A 28 -8.07 9.86 17.68
C MET A 28 -9.23 9.62 18.64
N MET A 29 -9.78 8.40 18.70
CA MET A 29 -10.83 8.05 19.67
C MET A 29 -10.32 8.29 21.10
N ILE A 30 -9.11 7.83 21.43
CA ILE A 30 -8.47 8.10 22.73
C ILE A 30 -8.34 9.61 22.99
N ALA A 31 -7.90 10.40 22.00
CA ALA A 31 -7.75 11.84 22.14
C ALA A 31 -9.08 12.58 22.37
N LEU A 32 -10.17 12.08 21.77
CA LEU A 32 -11.52 12.61 21.95
C LEU A 32 -12.13 12.18 23.30
N GLU A 33 -11.86 10.96 23.75
CA GLU A 33 -12.24 10.43 25.07
C GLU A 33 -11.54 11.21 26.19
N ASP A 34 -10.23 11.43 26.09
CA ASP A 34 -9.42 12.25 27.01
C ASP A 34 -9.99 13.67 27.17
N LYS A 35 -10.72 14.16 26.16
CA LYS A 35 -11.37 15.47 26.18
C LYS A 35 -12.87 15.43 26.43
N GLY A 36 -13.45 14.26 26.69
CA GLY A 36 -14.86 14.07 26.98
C GLY A 36 -15.80 14.42 25.82
N VAL A 37 -15.31 14.39 24.58
CA VAL A 37 -16.06 14.81 23.39
C VAL A 37 -16.30 13.71 22.37
N MET A 38 -15.93 12.46 22.67
CA MET A 38 -16.13 11.33 21.75
C MET A 38 -17.60 11.14 21.34
N ASP A 39 -18.55 11.23 22.27
CA ASP A 39 -19.97 11.03 21.96
C ASP A 39 -20.54 12.13 21.06
N TYR A 40 -19.96 13.33 21.10
CA TYR A 40 -20.32 14.43 20.20
C TYR A 40 -19.74 14.23 18.81
N ALA A 41 -18.54 13.66 18.69
CA ALA A 41 -17.89 13.36 17.41
C ALA A 41 -18.57 12.20 16.68
N THR A 42 -18.90 11.12 17.41
CA THR A 42 -19.59 9.93 16.88
C THR A 42 -21.10 10.16 16.70
N GLY A 43 -21.63 11.27 17.23
CA GLY A 43 -23.04 11.62 17.13
C GLY A 43 -23.96 10.83 18.04
N LYS A 44 -23.43 10.11 19.04
CA LYS A 44 -24.20 9.51 20.13
C LYS A 44 -24.90 10.57 20.97
N LYS A 45 -24.24 11.72 21.19
CA LYS A 45 -24.83 12.88 21.82
C LYS A 45 -25.27 13.88 20.75
N THR A 46 -26.56 14.14 20.69
CA THR A 46 -27.20 15.09 19.77
C THR A 46 -27.92 16.18 20.56
N LEU A 47 -28.21 17.29 19.88
CA LEU A 47 -28.99 18.38 20.45
C LEU A 47 -30.49 18.07 20.30
N ALA A 48 -31.24 18.12 21.40
CA ALA A 48 -32.69 17.93 21.39
C ALA A 48 -33.41 19.17 20.84
N THR A 49 -34.59 18.98 20.24
CA THR A 49 -35.40 20.07 19.66
C THR A 49 -35.81 21.13 20.69
N ALA A 50 -36.06 20.70 21.93
CA ALA A 50 -36.43 21.57 23.06
C ALA A 50 -35.25 21.86 24.01
N ALA A 51 -34.01 21.78 23.52
CA ALA A 51 -32.84 22.04 24.35
C ALA A 51 -32.83 23.48 24.89
N SER A 52 -32.43 23.61 26.16
CA SER A 52 -32.14 24.88 26.80
C SER A 52 -30.95 25.58 26.14
N ASP A 53 -30.79 26.88 26.41
CA ASP A 53 -29.67 27.64 25.85
C ASP A 53 -28.31 27.18 26.41
N ASP A 54 -28.27 26.74 27.67
CA ASP A 54 -27.07 26.14 28.28
C ASP A 54 -26.64 24.84 27.59
N GLU A 55 -27.61 23.99 27.22
CA GLU A 55 -27.34 22.77 26.46
C GLU A 55 -26.85 23.06 25.05
N LYS A 56 -27.43 24.08 24.37
CA LYS A 56 -26.97 24.53 23.05
C LYS A 56 -25.54 25.04 23.11
N ASN A 57 -25.21 25.86 24.11
CA ASN A 57 -23.86 26.41 24.31
C ASN A 57 -22.86 25.27 24.55
N THR A 58 -23.18 24.36 25.49
CA THR A 58 -22.34 23.19 25.80
C THR A 58 -22.11 22.32 24.57
N PHE A 59 -23.15 22.09 23.75
CA PHE A 59 -23.03 21.33 22.51
C PHE A 59 -22.14 22.04 21.49
N GLY A 60 -22.31 23.35 21.32
CA GLY A 60 -21.49 24.18 20.45
C GLY A 60 -20.01 24.13 20.82
N GLU A 61 -19.69 24.35 22.10
CA GLU A 61 -18.33 24.27 22.63
C GLU A 61 -17.70 22.89 22.41
N SER A 62 -18.48 21.83 22.63
CA SER A 62 -18.03 20.46 22.41
C SER A 62 -17.72 20.21 20.94
N GLN A 63 -18.57 20.68 20.02
CA GLN A 63 -18.31 20.58 18.57
C GLN A 63 -17.06 21.37 18.15
N VAL A 64 -16.83 22.57 18.69
CA VAL A 64 -15.60 23.34 18.45
C VAL A 64 -14.37 22.55 18.91
N LYS A 65 -14.43 21.93 20.09
CA LYS A 65 -13.32 21.12 20.62
C LYS A 65 -13.05 19.89 19.74
N VAL A 66 -14.08 19.22 19.24
CA VAL A 66 -13.92 18.13 18.25
C VAL A 66 -13.21 18.63 16.99
N LYS A 67 -13.65 19.76 16.43
CA LYS A 67 -13.01 20.35 15.24
C LYS A 67 -11.53 20.65 15.48
N GLN A 68 -11.19 21.26 16.61
CA GLN A 68 -9.80 21.58 16.94
C GLN A 68 -8.92 20.33 17.04
N ILE A 69 -9.41 19.28 17.70
CA ILE A 69 -8.68 18.01 17.85
C ILE A 69 -8.42 17.40 16.47
N ILE A 70 -9.44 17.31 15.61
CA ILE A 70 -9.30 16.81 14.24
C ILE A 70 -8.34 17.69 13.43
N MET A 71 -8.51 19.00 13.40
CA MET A 71 -7.65 19.87 12.59
C MET A 71 -6.18 19.82 13.02
N SER A 72 -5.91 19.67 14.32
CA SER A 72 -4.54 19.56 14.83
C SER A 72 -3.85 18.24 14.51
N SER A 73 -4.62 17.20 14.16
CA SER A 73 -4.07 15.87 13.87
C SER A 73 -3.75 15.65 12.40
N LEU A 74 -4.36 16.41 11.50
CA LEU A 74 -4.24 16.25 10.05
C LEU A 74 -3.04 17.01 9.49
N SER A 75 -2.59 16.62 8.30
CA SER A 75 -1.75 17.47 7.46
C SER A 75 -2.54 18.69 6.97
N MET A 76 -1.84 19.72 6.50
CA MET A 76 -2.47 20.95 6.01
C MET A 76 -3.48 20.68 4.87
N GLU A 77 -3.11 19.83 3.91
CA GLU A 77 -3.93 19.50 2.74
C GLU A 77 -5.22 18.79 3.14
N LEU A 78 -5.11 17.78 4.01
CA LEU A 78 -6.29 17.03 4.48
C LEU A 78 -7.15 17.88 5.41
N GLY A 79 -6.52 18.71 6.24
CA GLY A 79 -7.19 19.71 7.07
C GLY A 79 -8.06 20.66 6.24
N GLN A 80 -7.55 21.17 5.11
CA GLN A 80 -8.32 22.05 4.22
C GLN A 80 -9.57 21.37 3.64
N GLN A 81 -9.51 20.07 3.32
CA GLN A 81 -10.67 19.33 2.82
C GLN A 81 -11.72 19.13 3.92
N VAL A 82 -11.27 18.73 5.11
CA VAL A 82 -12.12 18.40 6.25
C VAL A 82 -12.75 19.65 6.87
N MET A 83 -12.04 20.80 6.89
CA MET A 83 -12.56 22.04 7.50
C MET A 83 -13.78 22.63 6.81
N THR A 84 -14.10 22.19 5.59
CA THR A 84 -15.32 22.59 4.86
C THR A 84 -16.60 22.08 5.53
N LYS A 85 -16.50 21.13 6.46
CA LYS A 85 -17.67 20.52 7.11
C LYS A 85 -18.21 21.38 8.26
N PRO A 86 -19.56 21.46 8.40
CA PRO A 86 -20.18 22.43 9.30
C PRO A 86 -19.99 22.09 10.78
N THR A 87 -19.90 20.81 11.16
CA THR A 87 -19.71 20.39 12.56
C THR A 87 -18.51 19.46 12.73
N GLY A 88 -18.00 19.31 13.96
CA GLY A 88 -16.95 18.35 14.26
C GLY A 88 -17.39 16.90 14.03
N LYS A 89 -18.67 16.60 14.25
CA LYS A 89 -19.30 15.35 13.84
C LYS A 89 -19.19 15.12 12.34
N ASP A 90 -19.51 16.12 11.52
CA ASP A 90 -19.45 15.99 10.06
C ASP A 90 -18.01 15.84 9.55
N MET A 91 -17.04 16.48 10.22
CA MET A 91 -15.62 16.27 9.97
C MET A 91 -15.20 14.82 10.25
N TRP A 92 -15.58 14.28 11.41
CA TRP A 92 -15.28 12.91 11.80
C TRP A 92 -15.93 11.90 10.85
N LYS A 93 -17.22 12.08 10.56
CA LYS A 93 -17.97 11.23 9.63
C LYS A 93 -17.36 11.25 8.23
N TYR A 94 -16.94 12.41 7.72
CA TYR A 94 -16.28 12.51 6.42
C TYR A 94 -14.98 11.70 6.37
N LEU A 95 -14.17 11.73 7.43
CA LEU A 95 -12.97 10.89 7.54
C LEU A 95 -13.33 9.40 7.56
N GLU A 96 -14.33 9.00 8.36
CA GLU A 96 -14.81 7.61 8.37
C GLU A 96 -15.31 7.16 6.99
N GLU A 97 -16.09 7.98 6.29
CA GLU A 97 -16.62 7.65 4.97
C GLU A 97 -15.52 7.48 3.90
N ILE A 98 -14.50 8.35 3.93
CA ILE A 98 -13.37 8.25 3.00
C ILE A 98 -12.56 6.99 3.28
N TYR A 99 -12.22 6.73 4.54
CA TYR A 99 -11.22 5.71 4.89
C TYR A 99 -11.80 4.34 5.26
N GLU A 100 -13.10 4.23 5.56
CA GLU A 100 -13.80 2.95 5.80
C GLU A 100 -14.55 2.43 4.56
N GLY A 101 -14.42 3.12 3.43
CA GLY A 101 -14.82 2.59 2.13
C GLY A 101 -16.32 2.43 1.90
N LYS A 102 -17.18 3.04 2.73
CA LYS A 102 -18.65 2.96 2.54
C LYS A 102 -19.16 3.83 1.39
N THR A 103 -18.37 4.78 0.87
CA THR A 103 -18.90 5.77 -0.08
C THR A 103 -17.96 6.24 -1.20
N ASN A 104 -16.89 5.53 -1.60
CA ASN A 104 -16.28 5.84 -2.90
C ASN A 104 -15.27 4.80 -3.41
N ALA A 105 -15.55 4.21 -4.58
CA ALA A 105 -14.55 3.51 -5.39
C ALA A 105 -13.33 4.40 -5.68
N ALA A 106 -13.52 5.73 -5.76
CA ALA A 106 -12.45 6.70 -5.96
C ALA A 106 -11.41 6.73 -4.83
N THR A 107 -11.75 6.41 -3.57
CA THR A 107 -10.76 6.36 -2.49
C THR A 107 -9.93 5.09 -2.54
N ARG A 108 -10.56 3.95 -2.88
CA ARG A 108 -9.83 2.72 -3.19
C ARG A 108 -8.89 2.97 -4.37
N THR A 109 -9.37 3.60 -5.44
CA THR A 109 -8.55 3.96 -6.60
C THR A 109 -7.46 4.95 -6.24
N ASN A 110 -7.68 5.93 -5.36
CA ASN A 110 -6.63 6.86 -4.92
C ASN A 110 -5.60 6.19 -3.99
N GLN A 111 -6.03 5.26 -3.12
CA GLN A 111 -5.12 4.42 -2.35
C GLN A 111 -4.31 3.51 -3.30
N GLU A 112 -4.97 2.85 -4.25
CA GLU A 112 -4.34 2.05 -5.30
C GLU A 112 -3.41 2.91 -6.18
N ILE A 113 -3.73 4.17 -6.49
CA ILE A 113 -2.88 5.08 -7.28
C ILE A 113 -1.68 5.57 -6.46
N ILE A 114 -1.89 6.01 -5.21
CA ILE A 114 -0.79 6.42 -4.32
C ILE A 114 0.15 5.24 -4.09
N LEU A 115 -0.41 4.05 -3.96
CA LEU A 115 0.32 2.84 -3.67
C LEU A 115 0.95 2.24 -4.94
N PHE A 116 0.31 2.36 -6.10
CA PHE A 116 0.90 2.09 -7.42
C PHE A 116 2.02 3.06 -7.73
N ASN A 117 1.88 4.35 -7.43
CA ASN A 117 2.97 5.33 -7.57
C ASN A 117 4.13 5.04 -6.61
N LYS A 118 3.83 4.59 -5.37
CA LYS A 118 4.85 4.07 -4.45
C LYS A 118 5.52 2.82 -5.01
N LEU A 119 4.78 1.88 -5.60
CA LEU A 119 5.33 0.67 -6.22
C LEU A 119 6.11 0.95 -7.50
N GLN A 120 5.70 1.90 -8.33
CA GLN A 120 6.43 2.33 -9.52
C GLN A 120 7.78 2.94 -9.11
N THR A 121 7.80 3.70 -8.01
CA THR A 121 9.02 4.28 -7.45
C THR A 121 9.87 3.28 -6.66
N THR A 122 9.31 2.14 -6.24
CA THR A 122 10.01 1.05 -5.53
C THR A 122 10.02 -0.28 -6.31
N ARG A 123 9.84 -0.28 -7.64
CA ARG A 123 9.94 -1.52 -8.42
C ARG A 123 11.25 -2.21 -8.06
N CYS A 124 11.17 -3.51 -7.76
CA CYS A 124 12.34 -4.28 -7.40
C CYS A 124 13.32 -4.23 -8.59
N LYS A 125 14.36 -3.40 -8.46
CA LYS A 125 15.36 -3.20 -9.51
C LYS A 125 16.11 -4.51 -9.72
N PRO A 126 16.65 -4.76 -10.92
CA PRO A 126 17.63 -5.83 -11.11
C PRO A 126 18.74 -5.61 -10.07
N ASN A 127 19.02 -6.62 -9.24
CA ASN A 127 20.02 -6.64 -8.16
C ASN A 127 19.62 -6.06 -6.79
N TRP A 128 18.34 -5.72 -6.55
CA TRP A 128 17.88 -5.34 -5.20
C TRP A 128 17.50 -6.57 -4.37
N ASP A 129 17.73 -6.51 -3.05
CA ASP A 129 17.37 -7.58 -2.12
C ASP A 129 15.85 -7.71 -1.97
N VAL A 130 15.31 -8.70 -2.67
CA VAL A 130 13.89 -9.08 -2.66
C VAL A 130 13.37 -9.29 -1.23
N ARG A 131 14.20 -9.74 -0.29
CA ARG A 131 13.79 -9.94 1.10
C ARG A 131 13.50 -8.62 1.82
N GLN A 132 14.36 -7.62 1.64
CA GLN A 132 14.10 -6.28 2.19
C GLN A 132 12.88 -5.65 1.52
N HIS A 133 12.72 -5.85 0.22
CA HIS A 133 11.57 -5.34 -0.55
C HIS A 133 10.23 -5.89 -0.01
N ILE A 134 10.14 -7.21 0.23
CA ILE A 134 8.94 -7.86 0.77
C ILE A 134 8.63 -7.40 2.19
N ASN A 135 9.65 -7.24 3.04
CA ASN A 135 9.46 -6.82 4.44
C ASN A 135 8.92 -5.38 4.56
N ASN A 136 9.15 -4.54 3.55
CA ASN A 136 8.62 -3.18 3.49
C ASN A 136 7.16 -3.11 2.99
N ILE A 137 6.60 -4.22 2.49
CA ILE A 137 5.24 -4.30 1.97
C ILE A 137 4.31 -4.96 3.00
N ASP A 138 3.28 -4.23 3.40
CA ASP A 138 2.29 -4.66 4.39
C ASP A 138 1.46 -5.86 3.86
N PRO A 139 1.24 -6.93 4.67
CA PRO A 139 0.44 -8.10 4.32
C PRO A 139 -1.00 -7.83 3.83
N ILE A 140 -1.56 -6.64 4.06
CA ILE A 140 -2.88 -6.27 3.55
C ILE A 140 -2.88 -6.10 2.01
N PHE A 141 -1.70 -5.95 1.38
CA PHE A 141 -1.56 -5.60 -0.03
C PHE A 141 -0.91 -6.70 -0.89
N ILE A 142 -1.34 -7.94 -0.69
CA ILE A 142 -0.78 -9.14 -1.36
C ILE A 142 -0.89 -9.07 -2.88
N ASP A 143 -2.06 -8.72 -3.44
CA ASP A 143 -2.26 -8.57 -4.90
C ASP A 143 -1.21 -7.63 -5.52
N MET A 144 -0.87 -6.61 -4.75
CA MET A 144 0.00 -5.55 -5.16
C MET A 144 1.49 -5.92 -5.01
N LEU A 145 1.83 -6.70 -3.98
CA LEU A 145 3.15 -7.35 -3.84
C LEU A 145 3.46 -8.20 -5.08
N MET A 146 2.51 -9.00 -5.53
CA MET A 146 2.65 -9.90 -6.70
C MET A 146 2.92 -9.17 -8.01
N ARG A 147 2.41 -7.94 -8.14
CA ARG A 147 2.64 -7.07 -9.30
C ARG A 147 3.98 -6.33 -9.24
N SER A 148 4.60 -6.24 -8.05
CA SER A 148 5.87 -5.54 -7.83
C SER A 148 7.12 -6.42 -8.04
N LEU A 149 6.94 -7.74 -8.12
CA LEU A 149 8.03 -8.70 -8.28
C LEU A 149 8.74 -8.53 -9.64
N PRO A 150 10.05 -8.83 -9.72
CA PRO A 150 10.77 -8.85 -10.99
C PRO A 150 10.09 -9.73 -12.03
N THR A 151 10.14 -9.33 -13.29
CA THR A 151 9.65 -10.16 -14.39
C THR A 151 10.65 -11.28 -14.67
N ASN A 152 10.30 -12.51 -14.30
CA ASN A 152 11.00 -13.73 -14.68
C ASN A 152 10.05 -14.93 -14.63
N SER A 153 10.43 -16.02 -15.29
CA SER A 153 9.59 -17.22 -15.43
C SER A 153 9.12 -17.82 -14.09
N ARG A 154 9.91 -17.67 -13.01
CA ARG A 154 9.55 -18.18 -11.68
C ARG A 154 8.49 -17.31 -11.01
N PHE A 155 8.69 -15.99 -10.99
CA PHE A 155 7.70 -15.08 -10.42
C PHE A 155 6.42 -14.98 -11.27
N ASP A 156 6.49 -15.17 -12.58
CA ASP A 156 5.30 -15.26 -13.43
C ASP A 156 4.51 -16.54 -13.15
N ARG A 157 5.18 -17.67 -12.91
CA ARG A 157 4.53 -18.91 -12.43
C ARG A 157 3.90 -18.71 -11.05
N LEU A 158 4.58 -18.01 -10.13
CA LEU A 158 4.04 -17.69 -8.81
C LEU A 158 2.78 -16.83 -8.90
N ARG A 159 2.75 -15.87 -9.83
CA ARG A 159 1.57 -15.06 -10.12
C ARG A 159 0.39 -15.91 -10.58
N GLY A 160 0.62 -16.88 -11.48
CA GLY A 160 -0.41 -17.83 -11.88
C GLY A 160 -0.92 -18.72 -10.73
N MET A 161 -0.05 -19.13 -9.80
CA MET A 161 -0.47 -19.90 -8.61
C MET A 161 -1.29 -19.05 -7.63
N PHE A 162 -0.94 -17.76 -7.49
CA PHE A 162 -1.70 -16.82 -6.68
C PHE A 162 -3.08 -16.52 -7.27
N GLU A 163 -3.16 -16.30 -8.59
CA GLU A 163 -4.42 -16.03 -9.30
C GLU A 163 -5.38 -17.23 -9.28
N THR A 164 -4.86 -18.46 -9.26
CA THR A 164 -5.65 -19.69 -9.18
C THR A 164 -6.00 -20.10 -7.75
N GLY A 165 -5.53 -19.36 -6.74
CA GLY A 165 -5.81 -19.64 -5.33
C GLY A 165 -5.17 -20.93 -4.82
N ALA A 166 -3.97 -21.26 -5.30
CA ALA A 166 -3.27 -22.48 -4.89
C ALA A 166 -2.97 -22.49 -3.39
N SER A 167 -3.12 -23.66 -2.76
CA SER A 167 -2.94 -23.87 -1.30
C SER A 167 -1.55 -23.52 -0.77
N GLU A 168 -0.57 -23.49 -1.67
CA GLU A 168 0.83 -23.16 -1.42
C GLU A 168 1.06 -21.66 -1.21
N VAL A 169 0.08 -20.81 -1.58
CA VAL A 169 0.14 -19.35 -1.50
C VAL A 169 -1.15 -18.72 -0.94
N ASP A 170 -1.99 -19.53 -0.30
CA ASP A 170 -3.31 -19.17 0.24
C ASP A 170 -3.27 -18.16 1.41
N THR A 171 -2.09 -17.95 1.99
CA THR A 171 -1.87 -17.09 3.14
C THR A 171 -0.67 -16.18 2.88
N PRO A 172 -0.68 -14.94 3.39
CA PRO A 172 0.42 -13.99 3.19
C PRO A 172 1.78 -14.55 3.59
N ASP A 173 1.86 -15.32 4.67
CA ASP A 173 3.12 -15.88 5.15
C ASP A 173 3.67 -16.96 4.21
N LYS A 174 2.83 -17.90 3.76
CA LYS A 174 3.23 -18.90 2.77
C LYS A 174 3.64 -18.26 1.44
N LEU A 175 2.93 -17.22 1.02
CA LEU A 175 3.30 -16.49 -0.19
C LEU A 175 4.68 -15.82 -0.05
N LYS A 176 4.95 -15.16 1.09
CA LYS A 176 6.26 -14.56 1.35
C LYS A 176 7.38 -15.60 1.32
N ASP A 177 7.18 -16.74 1.98
CA ASP A 177 8.15 -17.83 1.98
C ASP A 177 8.41 -18.36 0.56
N GLN A 178 7.37 -18.44 -0.26
CA GLN A 178 7.49 -18.90 -1.64
C GLN A 178 8.22 -17.88 -2.53
N ILE A 179 7.98 -16.57 -2.35
CA ILE A 179 8.73 -15.51 -3.06
C ILE A 179 10.22 -15.59 -2.69
N LEU A 180 10.55 -15.71 -1.40
CA LEU A 180 11.94 -15.82 -0.93
C LEU A 180 12.63 -17.07 -1.47
N ARG A 181 11.92 -18.20 -1.51
CA ARG A 181 12.43 -19.45 -2.07
C ARG A 181 12.76 -19.31 -3.55
N MET A 182 11.87 -18.70 -4.32
CA MET A 182 12.09 -18.47 -5.75
C MET A 182 13.21 -17.46 -6.03
N ASP A 183 13.35 -16.42 -5.20
CA ASP A 183 14.48 -15.49 -5.28
C ASP A 183 15.82 -16.18 -5.02
N SER A 184 15.88 -17.04 -3.99
CA SER A 184 17.08 -17.83 -3.69
C SER A 184 17.51 -18.67 -4.89
N TYR A 185 16.57 -19.33 -5.57
CA TYR A 185 16.89 -20.10 -6.78
C TYR A 185 17.37 -19.20 -7.93
N ASN A 186 16.82 -18.00 -8.07
CA ASN A 186 17.28 -17.05 -9.11
C ASN A 186 18.72 -16.60 -8.86
N ARG A 187 19.11 -16.42 -7.59
CA ARG A 187 20.50 -16.12 -7.21
C ARG A 187 21.43 -17.29 -7.51
N CYS A 188 21.03 -18.53 -7.15
CA CYS A 188 21.83 -19.72 -7.44
C CYS A 188 22.07 -19.93 -8.95
N ASP A 189 21.06 -19.72 -9.79
CA ASP A 189 21.24 -19.84 -11.25
C ASP A 189 22.16 -18.76 -11.82
N GLY A 190 22.11 -17.54 -11.26
CA GLY A 190 23.02 -16.45 -11.61
C GLY A 190 24.47 -16.75 -11.23
N GLU A 191 24.70 -17.40 -10.10
CA GLU A 191 26.04 -17.83 -9.65
C GLU A 191 26.58 -19.02 -10.48
N LEU A 192 25.71 -19.97 -10.87
CA LEU A 192 26.07 -21.09 -11.76
C LEU A 192 26.37 -20.66 -13.21
N GLY A 193 25.83 -19.52 -13.66
CA GLY A 193 26.16 -18.94 -14.96
C GLY A 193 27.52 -18.23 -15.00
N VAL A 194 28.11 -17.90 -13.85
CA VAL A 194 29.40 -17.19 -13.74
C VAL A 194 30.55 -18.14 -13.36
N GLY A 195 30.26 -19.36 -12.91
CA GLY A 195 31.27 -20.36 -12.54
C GLY A 195 30.92 -21.78 -12.98
N GLY A 196 31.30 -22.16 -14.20
CA GLY A 196 31.25 -23.55 -14.69
C GLY A 196 32.20 -23.76 -15.87
N PRO A 197 32.95 -24.88 -15.94
CA PRO A 197 34.28 -24.94 -16.55
C PRO A 197 34.25 -24.99 -18.08
N ALA A 198 35.32 -24.45 -18.68
CA ALA A 198 35.67 -24.66 -20.08
C ALA A 198 35.82 -26.16 -20.35
N ALA A 199 34.79 -26.78 -20.93
CA ALA A 199 34.84 -28.14 -21.45
C ALA A 199 34.49 -28.12 -22.94
N ALA A 200 35.57 -28.16 -23.72
CA ALA A 200 35.71 -28.78 -25.02
C ALA A 200 34.63 -28.52 -26.09
N GLN A 201 35.01 -27.66 -27.03
CA GLN A 201 34.57 -27.72 -28.41
C GLN A 201 34.57 -29.17 -28.92
N ASN A 202 33.40 -29.65 -29.35
CA ASN A 202 33.32 -30.63 -30.43
C ASN A 202 32.37 -30.06 -31.47
N GLN A 203 32.94 -29.24 -32.36
CA GLN A 203 32.34 -28.99 -33.67
C GLN A 203 32.55 -30.25 -34.51
N THR A 204 31.47 -30.84 -35.00
CA THR A 204 31.52 -31.72 -36.18
C THR A 204 30.81 -31.02 -37.34
N PRO A 205 31.41 -30.99 -38.56
CA PRO A 205 31.00 -30.14 -39.67
C PRO A 205 30.06 -30.84 -40.66
N HIS A 206 29.61 -30.05 -41.65
CA HIS A 206 28.91 -30.37 -42.92
C HIS A 206 27.40 -30.10 -42.93
N GLN A 207 26.79 -29.46 -43.94
CA GLN A 207 27.19 -29.29 -45.35
C GLN A 207 26.43 -28.12 -45.99
N ALA A 208 27.09 -27.34 -46.85
CA ALA A 208 26.50 -26.26 -47.66
C ALA A 208 25.97 -26.79 -49.02
N PRO A 209 24.95 -26.16 -49.65
CA PRO A 209 24.55 -26.48 -51.02
C PRO A 209 25.41 -25.74 -52.05
N LYS A 210 25.89 -26.49 -53.05
CA LYS A 210 26.71 -26.04 -54.20
C LYS A 210 25.89 -25.22 -55.21
N GLN A 211 26.38 -24.05 -55.61
CA GLN A 211 26.01 -23.37 -56.85
C GLN A 211 26.99 -23.76 -57.98
N LYS A 212 26.47 -24.04 -59.18
CA LYS A 212 27.23 -24.31 -60.41
C LYS A 212 27.32 -23.03 -61.26
N PRO A 213 28.49 -22.69 -61.84
CA PRO A 213 28.61 -21.60 -62.82
C PRO A 213 28.38 -22.11 -64.26
N GLN A 214 27.75 -21.30 -65.10
CA GLN A 214 27.52 -21.58 -66.52
C GLN A 214 28.32 -20.58 -67.37
N GLN A 215 29.09 -21.12 -68.32
CA GLN A 215 30.11 -20.46 -69.16
C GLN A 215 29.49 -19.68 -70.34
N LEU A 216 30.19 -18.61 -70.77
CA LEU A 216 30.03 -17.92 -72.06
C LEU A 216 30.80 -18.66 -73.17
N PRO A 217 30.33 -18.67 -74.43
CA PRO A 217 31.14 -19.03 -75.59
C PRO A 217 31.70 -17.79 -76.32
N HIS A 218 32.78 -18.05 -77.06
CA HIS A 218 33.56 -17.16 -77.93
C HIS A 218 32.77 -16.53 -79.07
#